data_AF-A0A6J5U951-F1
#
_entry.id   AF-A0A6J5U951-F1
#
_cell.length_a   1.000
_cell.length_b   1.000
_cell.length_c   1.000
_cell.angle_alpha   90.00
_cell.angle_beta   90.00
_cell.angle_gamma   90.00
#
_symmetry.space_group_name_H-M   'P 1'
#
loop_
_entity.id
_entity.type
_entity.pdbx_description
1 polymer ?
#
loop_
_entity_poly.entity_id
_entity_poly.type
_entity_poly.pdbx_seq_one_letter_code
_entity_poly.pdbx_strand_id
1 'polypeptide(L)'
;MPPDAQHVTVLCVVIREDFSRTLAERLVNDIQKVLHELDILPSKLSSNVKAADGEDGKPADTRALESKKSDLEKTREITTIWRKFVTARKQKMNVVC
;
A
#
# COMPACT_ATOMS: atom_id res chain seq x y z
N MET A 1 -2.54 -9.82 -12.30
CA MET A 1 -1.54 -8.85 -12.79
C MET A 1 -1.19 -9.18 -14.23
N PRO A 2 -0.73 -8.19 -15.03
CA PRO A 2 -0.18 -8.48 -16.35
C PRO A 2 1.00 -9.46 -16.27
N PRO A 3 1.36 -10.13 -17.38
CA PRO A 3 2.31 -11.25 -17.37
C PRO A 3 3.69 -10.91 -16.81
N ASP A 4 4.12 -9.65 -16.92
CA ASP A 4 5.36 -9.09 -16.42
C ASP A 4 5.36 -8.77 -14.91
N ALA A 5 4.21 -8.85 -14.24
CA ALA A 5 4.06 -8.47 -12.83
C ALA A 5 3.31 -9.51 -11.97
N GLN A 6 3.39 -10.79 -12.32
CA GLN A 6 2.68 -11.87 -11.61
C GLN A 6 3.03 -12.01 -10.12
N HIS A 7 4.25 -11.63 -9.72
CA HIS A 7 4.70 -11.64 -8.32
C HIS A 7 4.04 -10.56 -7.46
N VAL A 8 3.39 -9.58 -8.08
CA VAL A 8 2.73 -8.49 -7.37
C VAL A 8 1.28 -8.91 -7.07
N THR A 9 0.92 -8.87 -5.80
CA THR A 9 -0.48 -9.02 -5.37
C THR A 9 -1.01 -7.66 -4.93
N VAL A 10 -2.17 -7.27 -5.44
CA VAL A 10 -2.81 -5.99 -5.10
C VAL A 10 -4.12 -6.24 -4.35
N LEU A 11 -4.36 -5.44 -3.31
CA LEU A 11 -5.68 -5.33 -2.69
C LEU A 11 -6.34 -4.05 -3.24
N CYS A 12 -7.51 -4.18 -3.85
CA CYS A 12 -8.24 -3.05 -4.43
C CYS A 12 -9.53 -2.79 -3.65
N VAL A 13 -9.74 -1.53 -3.26
CA VAL A 13 -10.99 -1.06 -2.68
C VAL A 13 -11.74 -0.24 -3.74
N VAL A 14 -12.95 -0.67 -4.09
CA VAL A 14 -13.81 0.02 -5.07
C VAL A 14 -14.73 0.98 -4.34
N ILE A 15 -14.68 2.26 -4.70
CA ILE A 15 -15.51 3.31 -4.12
C ILE A 15 -16.78 3.45 -4.96
N ARG A 16 -17.94 3.18 -4.36
CA ARG A 16 -19.28 3.31 -4.96
C ARG A 16 -19.98 4.55 -4.42
N GLU A 17 -21.14 4.89 -5.00
CA GLU A 17 -21.95 6.04 -4.59
C GLU A 17 -22.31 6.00 -3.09
N ASP A 18 -22.65 4.82 -2.57
CA ASP A 18 -23.02 4.63 -1.16
C ASP A 18 -21.81 4.63 -0.20
N PHE A 19 -20.59 4.70 -0.72
CA PHE A 19 -19.38 4.65 0.10
C PHE A 19 -19.09 6.02 0.72
N SER A 20 -19.70 6.27 1.87
CA SER A 20 -19.59 7.51 2.61
C SER A 20 -18.21 7.69 3.27
N ARG A 21 -17.92 8.92 3.70
CA ARG A 21 -16.72 9.24 4.49
C ARG A 21 -16.63 8.40 5.76
N THR A 22 -17.74 8.19 6.45
CA THR A 22 -17.75 7.44 7.73
C THR A 22 -17.40 5.97 7.51
N LEU A 23 -17.80 5.36 6.39
CA LEU A 23 -17.38 4.02 6.01
C LEU A 23 -15.89 3.97 5.64
N ALA A 24 -15.39 5.00 4.96
CA ALA A 24 -13.97 5.11 4.64
C ALA A 24 -13.08 5.17 5.90
N GLU A 25 -13.46 6.00 6.87
CA GLU A 25 -12.75 6.12 8.14
C GLU A 25 -12.76 4.81 8.94
N ARG A 26 -13.92 4.12 8.98
CA ARG A 26 -14.02 2.79 9.60
C ARG A 26 -13.12 1.77 8.93
N LEU A 27 -13.13 1.73 7.60
CA LEU A 27 -12.28 0.80 6.85
C LEU A 27 -10.79 1.03 7.14
N VAL A 28 -10.34 2.28 7.23
CA VAL A 28 -8.94 2.59 7.57
C VAL A 28 -8.59 2.10 8.97
N ASN A 29 -9.46 2.35 9.96
CA ASN A 29 -9.25 1.91 11.33
C ASN A 29 -9.20 0.37 11.43
N ASP A 30 -10.09 -0.32 10.70
CA ASP A 30 -10.13 -1.78 10.66
C ASP A 30 -8.85 -2.35 10.03
N ILE A 31 -8.35 -1.75 8.94
CA ILE A 31 -7.07 -2.15 8.32
C ILE A 31 -5.91 -1.97 9.31
N GLN A 32 -5.84 -0.85 10.01
CA GLN A 32 -4.80 -0.62 11.02
C GLN A 32 -4.85 -1.67 12.13
N LYS A 33 -6.04 -1.98 12.61
CA LYS A 33 -6.24 -3.00 13.65
C LYS A 33 -5.76 -4.38 13.19
N VAL A 34 -6.15 -4.80 11.99
CA VAL A 34 -5.73 -6.10 11.44
C VAL A 34 -4.21 -6.16 11.24
N LEU A 35 -3.59 -5.07 10.80
CA LEU A 35 -2.12 -5.02 10.70
C LEU A 35 -1.45 -5.25 12.05
N HIS A 36 -1.92 -4.57 13.11
CA HIS A 36 -1.42 -4.79 14.46
C HIS A 36 -1.61 -6.23 14.95
N GLU A 37 -2.76 -6.85 14.65
CA GLU A 37 -3.02 -8.24 15.00
C GLU A 37 -2.08 -9.20 14.26
N LEU A 38 -1.79 -8.94 12.98
CA LEU A 38 -0.88 -9.74 12.17
C LEU A 38 0.58 -9.62 12.62
N ASP A 39 1.01 -8.44 13.09
CA ASP A 39 2.37 -8.23 13.61
C ASP A 39 2.62 -9.03 14.91
N ILE A 40 1.58 -9.28 15.69
CA ILE A 40 1.67 -10.03 16.96
C ILE A 40 1.69 -11.55 16.73
N LEU A 41 1.13 -12.02 15.61
CA LEU A 41 1.07 -13.44 15.30
C LEU A 41 2.39 -13.93 14.69
N PRO A 42 2.94 -15.07 15.14
CA PRO A 42 4.08 -15.67 14.46
C PRO A 42 3.68 -15.96 13.01
N SER A 43 4.51 -15.49 12.08
CA SER A 43 4.23 -15.53 10.66
C SER A 43 3.96 -16.97 10.20
N LYS A 44 2.68 -17.30 9.97
CA LYS A 44 2.29 -18.55 9.28
C LYS A 44 2.83 -18.63 7.84
N LEU A 45 3.50 -17.56 7.39
CA LEU A 45 4.10 -17.36 6.07
C LEU A 45 5.49 -18.00 5.94
N SER A 46 6.09 -18.47 7.03
CA SER A 46 7.46 -19.04 7.06
C SER A 46 7.61 -20.37 6.31
N SER A 47 6.52 -21.08 5.98
CA SER A 47 6.63 -22.35 5.25
C SER A 47 6.94 -22.21 3.76
N ASN A 48 6.91 -21.00 3.18
CA ASN A 48 7.17 -20.80 1.74
C ASN A 48 8.24 -19.76 1.39
N VAL A 49 8.93 -19.19 2.38
CA VAL A 49 10.06 -18.27 2.18
C VAL A 49 11.32 -18.93 2.71
N LYS A 50 11.79 -19.98 2.03
CA LYS A 50 13.19 -20.38 2.11
C LYS A 50 13.92 -19.85 0.88
N ALA A 51 15.07 -19.24 1.14
CA ALA A 51 16.11 -18.78 0.22
C ALA A 51 15.99 -17.34 -0.30
N ALA A 52 16.42 -16.38 0.53
CA ALA A 52 17.51 -15.46 0.13
C ALA A 52 18.10 -14.83 1.40
N ASP A 53 19.37 -15.14 1.61
CA ASP A 53 20.26 -14.80 2.71
C ASP A 53 20.71 -13.32 2.69
N GLY A 54 21.22 -12.82 3.82
CA GLY A 54 21.91 -11.52 3.89
C GLY A 54 21.83 -10.81 5.24
N GLU A 55 22.67 -11.23 6.17
CA GLU A 55 22.98 -10.55 7.44
C GLU A 55 23.50 -9.11 7.21
N ASP A 56 23.11 -8.15 8.06
CA ASP A 56 24.06 -7.20 8.66
C ASP A 56 23.39 -6.26 9.67
N GLY A 57 23.87 -6.31 10.91
CA GLY A 57 23.42 -5.51 12.04
C GLY A 57 24.10 -4.14 12.14
N LYS A 58 23.29 -3.09 12.37
CA LYS A 58 23.69 -1.81 12.98
C LYS A 58 22.43 -1.07 13.49
N PRO A 59 22.52 -0.20 14.52
CA PRO A 59 21.47 0.06 15.50
C PRO A 59 20.24 0.79 14.93
N ALA A 60 19.09 0.49 15.53
CA ALA A 60 17.75 0.65 14.97
C ALA A 60 17.20 2.09 14.89
N ASP A 61 17.70 3.04 15.69
CA ASP A 61 16.98 4.31 15.88
C ASP A 61 17.20 5.37 14.78
N THR A 62 18.37 5.41 14.13
CA THR A 62 18.62 6.42 13.08
C THR A 62 18.11 5.96 11.71
N ARG A 63 18.20 4.66 11.42
CA ARG A 63 17.77 4.06 10.14
C ARG A 63 16.24 4.05 9.99
N ALA A 64 15.50 3.91 11.09
CA ALA A 64 14.03 3.93 11.10
C ALA A 64 13.46 5.30 10.71
N LEU A 65 14.17 6.39 10.99
CA LEU A 65 13.70 7.76 10.76
C LEU A 65 13.96 8.22 9.32
N GLU A 66 15.12 7.85 8.75
CA GLU A 66 15.43 8.08 7.33
C GLU A 66 14.60 7.17 6.41
N SER A 67 14.38 5.91 6.77
CA SER A 67 13.48 5.02 6.02
C SER A 67 12.05 5.55 6.02
N LYS A 68 11.48 5.93 7.17
CA LYS A 68 10.14 6.57 7.24
C LYS A 68 10.02 7.82 6.38
N LYS A 69 11.05 8.67 6.36
CA LYS A 69 11.05 9.87 5.50
C LYS A 69 11.05 9.48 4.02
N SER A 70 11.86 8.49 3.65
CA SER A 70 11.94 7.96 2.28
C SER A 70 10.64 7.28 1.83
N ASP A 71 9.97 6.55 2.71
CA ASP A 71 8.73 5.83 2.39
C ASP A 71 7.55 6.80 2.26
N LEU A 72 7.54 7.85 3.08
CA LEU A 72 6.55 8.93 2.97
C LEU A 72 6.74 9.76 1.68
N GLU A 73 7.98 9.93 1.22
CA GLU A 73 8.30 10.58 -0.06
C GLU A 73 7.86 9.72 -1.25
N LYS A 74 8.21 8.43 -1.28
CA LYS A 74 7.76 7.48 -2.30
C LYS A 74 6.23 7.39 -2.39
N THR A 75 5.55 7.29 -1.25
CA THR A 75 4.07 7.23 -1.22
C THR A 75 3.43 8.53 -1.74
N ARG A 76 4.03 9.70 -1.47
CA ARG A 76 3.59 10.99 -2.03
C ARG A 76 3.79 11.05 -3.54
N GLU A 77 4.92 10.58 -4.05
CA GLU A 77 5.18 10.52 -5.49
C GLU A 77 4.17 9.62 -6.20
N ILE A 78 3.97 8.40 -5.69
CA ILE A 78 2.96 7.45 -6.19
C ILE A 78 1.58 8.11 -6.17
N THR A 79 1.18 8.69 -5.03
CA THR A 79 -0.12 9.35 -4.90
C THR A 79 -0.29 10.50 -5.90
N THR A 80 0.78 11.26 -6.15
CA THR A 80 0.76 12.38 -7.09
C THR A 80 0.62 11.89 -8.53
N ILE A 81 1.35 10.85 -8.91
CA ILE A 81 1.26 10.22 -10.24
C ILE A 81 -0.14 9.66 -10.46
N TRP A 82 -0.67 8.91 -9.49
CA TRP A 82 -2.02 8.35 -9.56
C TRP A 82 -3.09 9.44 -9.62
N ARG A 83 -2.95 10.52 -8.83
CA ARG A 83 -3.86 11.67 -8.90
C ARG A 83 -3.84 12.30 -10.29
N LYS A 84 -2.67 12.57 -10.86
CA LYS A 84 -2.53 13.12 -12.22
C LYS A 84 -3.18 12.20 -13.27
N PHE A 85 -2.92 10.89 -13.18
CA PHE A 85 -3.49 9.89 -14.08
C PHE A 85 -5.03 9.84 -14.01
N VAL A 86 -5.59 9.80 -12.80
CA VAL A 86 -7.05 9.78 -12.58
C VAL A 86 -7.71 11.07 -13.06
N THR A 87 -7.12 12.23 -12.79
CA THR A 87 -7.64 13.52 -13.28
C THR A 87 -7.63 13.59 -14.81
N ALA A 88 -6.54 13.17 -15.45
CA ALA A 88 -6.45 13.11 -16.90
C ALA A 88 -7.48 12.12 -17.51
N ARG A 89 -7.71 10.98 -16.85
CA ARG A 89 -8.74 10.00 -17.26
C ARG A 89 -10.15 10.56 -17.11
N LYS A 90 -10.47 11.24 -16.01
CA LYS A 90 -11.77 11.91 -15.81
C LYS A 90 -12.00 13.00 -16.86
N GLN A 91 -10.98 13.80 -17.18
CA GLN A 91 -11.09 14.84 -18.19
C GLN A 91 -11.39 14.28 -19.59
N LYS A 92 -10.78 13.13 -19.96
CA LYS A 92 -11.10 12.43 -21.21
C LYS A 92 -12.53 11.86 -21.24
N MET A 93 -13.05 11.38 -20.10
CA MET A 93 -14.41 10.84 -20.03
C MET A 93 -15.48 11.92 -20.05
N ASN A 94 -15.20 13.14 -19.57
CA ASN A 94 -16.13 14.28 -19.60
C ASN A 94 -16.25 14.94 -20.99
N VAL A 95 -15.44 14.53 -21.96
CA VAL A 95 -15.43 15.05 -23.36
C VAL A 95 -16.25 14.16 -24.30
N VAL A 96 -16.66 12.97 -23.85
CA VAL A 96 -17.61 12.11 -24.58
C VAL A 96 -18.96 12.27 -23.87
N CYS A 97 -19.86 13.02 -24.51
CA CYS A 97 -21.24 13.25 -24.07
C CYS A 97 -22.03 11.96 -23.92
#